data_AF-A0A971FKF6-F1
#
_entry.id   AF-A0A971FKF6-F1
#
_cell.length_a   1.000
_cell.length_b   1.000
_cell.length_c   1.000
_cell.angle_alpha   90.00
_cell.angle_beta   90.00
_cell.angle_gamma   90.00
#
_symmetry.space_group_name_H-M   'P 1'
#
loop_
_entity.id
_entity.type
_entity.pdbx_description
1 polymer ?
#
loop_
_entity_poly.entity_id
_entity_poly.type
_entity_poly.pdbx_seq_one_letter_code
_entity_poly.pdbx_strand_id
1 'polypeptide(L)'
;MTAPLKIGILFNVTEKSALLLKGVRRRHPGAQVVAVVSERMSLTPEDMAGADELLRLELSPVRLLFRGTLFSVAERLREQGFDLFVLRFGTLKLRLLAALVAPARCELWLIGGIIAPVNATGLFPTAREYFRCWLAGRKTVFSARCSACFQRVRPYSQRK
;
A
#
# COMPACT_ATOMS: atom_id res chain seq x y z
N MET A 1 11.51 22.53 22.69
CA MET A 1 10.98 22.59 21.30
C MET A 1 10.73 21.16 20.86
N THR A 2 9.48 20.74 20.65
CA THR A 2 9.15 19.43 20.07
C THR A 2 9.58 19.42 18.61
N ALA A 3 10.23 18.35 18.16
CA ALA A 3 10.62 18.19 16.77
C ALA A 3 9.39 18.31 15.85
N PRO A 4 9.53 18.91 14.65
CA PRO A 4 8.42 19.01 13.71
C PRO A 4 7.93 17.60 13.34
N LEU A 5 6.61 17.43 13.35
CA LEU A 5 5.94 16.18 13.02
C LEU A 5 6.36 15.70 11.62
N LYS A 6 6.81 14.44 11.48
CA LYS A 6 7.19 13.85 10.20
C LYS A 6 6.11 12.93 9.67
N ILE A 7 5.56 13.27 8.51
CA ILE A 7 4.46 12.56 7.86
C ILE A 7 4.96 11.86 6.60
N GLY A 8 4.78 10.54 6.53
CA GLY A 8 4.96 9.79 5.29
C GLY A 8 3.63 9.59 4.60
N ILE A 9 3.54 9.89 3.30
CA ILE A 9 2.30 9.68 2.53
C ILE A 9 2.55 8.79 1.32
N LEU A 10 1.89 7.62 1.31
CA LEU A 10 1.98 6.66 0.22
C LEU A 10 0.77 6.80 -0.70
N PHE A 11 1.03 7.19 -1.94
CA PHE A 11 0.02 7.37 -2.97
C PHE A 11 0.56 7.00 -4.36
N ASN A 12 -0.37 6.73 -5.27
CA ASN A 12 -0.08 6.57 -6.69
C ASN A 12 -0.19 7.96 -7.31
N VAL A 13 0.81 8.31 -8.11
CA VAL A 13 0.85 9.54 -8.88
C VAL A 13 -0.32 9.52 -9.85
N THR A 14 -1.28 10.38 -9.58
CA THR A 14 -2.49 10.66 -10.35
C THR A 14 -2.73 12.16 -10.33
N GLU A 15 -3.64 12.67 -11.16
CA GLU A 15 -4.02 14.11 -11.18
C GLU A 15 -4.48 14.67 -9.80
N LYS A 16 -4.80 13.79 -8.84
CA LYS A 16 -5.26 14.18 -7.50
C LYS A 16 -4.13 14.20 -6.44
N SER A 17 -2.88 13.98 -6.84
CA SER A 17 -1.72 13.91 -5.91
C SER A 17 -1.41 15.26 -5.28
N ALA A 18 -1.35 16.33 -6.07
CA ALA A 18 -1.11 17.69 -5.57
C ALA A 18 -2.20 18.14 -4.60
N LEU A 19 -3.47 17.79 -4.87
CA LEU A 19 -4.59 18.06 -3.97
C LEU A 19 -4.46 17.32 -2.63
N LEU A 20 -3.94 16.09 -2.66
CA LEU A 20 -3.68 15.31 -1.45
C LEU A 20 -2.60 15.98 -0.59
N LEU A 21 -1.46 16.34 -1.19
CA LEU A 21 -0.36 17.03 -0.49
C LEU A 21 -0.81 18.38 0.07
N LYS A 22 -1.58 19.14 -0.72
CA LYS A 22 -2.20 20.40 -0.26
C LYS A 22 -3.15 20.18 0.92
N GLY A 23 -3.91 19.09 0.91
CA GLY A 23 -4.78 18.68 2.02
C GLY A 23 -4.00 18.36 3.29
N VAL A 24 -2.89 17.61 3.17
CA VAL A 24 -1.99 17.30 4.30
C VAL A 24 -1.42 18.57 4.89
N ARG A 25 -0.88 19.47 4.06
CA ARG A 25 -0.29 20.74 4.52
C ARG A 25 -1.27 21.65 5.23
N ARG A 26 -2.52 21.69 4.76
CA ARG A 26 -3.58 22.44 5.44
C ARG A 26 -3.91 21.87 6.82
N ARG A 27 -3.92 20.54 6.94
CA ARG A 27 -4.24 19.85 8.20
C ARG A 27 -3.09 19.84 9.21
N HIS A 28 -1.86 19.81 8.71
CA HIS A 28 -0.63 19.76 9.52
C HIS A 28 0.34 20.87 9.07
N PRO A 29 0.06 22.15 9.40
CA PRO A 29 0.96 23.23 9.07
C PRO A 29 2.29 23.04 9.80
N GLY A 30 3.41 23.12 9.07
CA GLY A 30 4.76 22.97 9.63
C GLY A 30 5.24 21.52 9.83
N ALA A 31 4.45 20.51 9.47
CA ALA A 31 4.91 19.12 9.43
C ALA A 31 5.83 18.89 8.24
N GLN A 32 6.86 18.06 8.42
CA GLN A 32 7.71 17.57 7.33
C GLN A 32 6.98 16.48 6.56
N VAL A 33 6.75 16.69 5.26
CA VAL A 33 5.97 15.78 4.41
C VAL A 33 6.88 15.02 3.46
N VAL A 34 6.94 13.70 3.62
CA VAL A 34 7.66 12.78 2.75
C VAL A 34 6.67 12.07 1.82
N ALA A 35 6.76 12.34 0.53
CA ALA A 35 5.97 11.63 -0.48
C ALA A 35 6.63 10.29 -0.81
N VAL A 36 5.90 9.19 -0.60
CA VAL A 36 6.32 7.83 -0.93
C VAL A 36 5.61 7.39 -2.19
N VAL A 37 6.37 7.24 -3.28
CA VAL A 37 5.84 6.92 -4.61
C VAL A 37 6.56 5.74 -5.25
N SER A 38 5.94 5.14 -6.26
CA SER A 38 6.58 4.06 -7.00
C SER A 38 7.74 4.57 -7.85
N GLU A 39 8.87 3.86 -7.86
CA GLU A 39 10.04 4.16 -8.72
C GLU A 39 9.70 4.29 -10.21
N ARG A 40 8.67 3.58 -10.67
CA ARG A 40 8.30 3.52 -12.08
C ARG A 40 7.39 4.65 -12.54
N MET A 41 6.96 5.52 -11.62
CA MET A 41 6.08 6.61 -11.97
C MET A 41 6.86 7.81 -12.50
N SER A 42 6.41 8.32 -13.65
CA SER A 42 6.82 9.63 -14.11
C SER A 42 6.19 10.68 -13.18
N LEU A 43 7.02 11.58 -12.66
CA LEU A 43 6.61 12.62 -11.73
C LEU A 43 6.84 13.97 -12.39
N THR A 44 5.80 14.80 -12.44
CA THR A 44 5.98 16.22 -12.72
C THR A 44 6.28 16.97 -11.42
N PRO A 45 6.97 18.13 -11.48
CA PRO A 45 7.16 18.98 -10.29
C PRO A 45 5.85 19.40 -9.63
N GLU A 46 4.79 19.57 -10.41
CA GLU A 46 3.46 19.95 -9.94
C GLU A 46 2.80 18.85 -9.09
N ASP A 47 2.97 17.58 -9.46
CA ASP A 47 2.42 16.44 -8.72
C ASP A 47 2.93 16.41 -7.27
N MET A 48 4.16 16.87 -7.06
CA MET A 48 4.88 16.86 -5.79
C MET A 48 4.82 18.21 -5.07
N ALA A 49 4.07 19.19 -5.59
CA ALA A 49 3.94 20.49 -4.97
C ALA A 49 3.38 20.35 -3.54
N GLY A 50 4.24 20.62 -2.55
CA GLY A 50 3.92 20.49 -1.13
C GLY A 50 4.52 19.28 -0.42
N ALA A 51 5.31 18.43 -1.07
CA ALA A 51 6.20 17.48 -0.39
C ALA A 51 7.57 18.12 -0.12
N ASP A 52 8.15 17.89 1.06
CA ASP A 52 9.52 18.31 1.39
C ASP A 52 10.55 17.32 0.87
N GLU A 53 10.19 16.02 0.91
CA GLU A 53 11.05 14.93 0.47
C GLU A 53 10.28 13.97 -0.42
N LEU A 54 11.02 13.32 -1.32
CA LEU A 54 10.51 12.32 -2.23
C LEU A 54 11.25 11.00 -2.04
N LEU A 55 10.53 9.98 -1.60
CA LEU A 55 11.06 8.62 -1.47
C LEU A 55 10.47 7.74 -2.57
N ARG A 56 11.32 7.32 -3.49
CA ARG A 56 10.95 6.39 -4.57
C ARG A 56 11.26 4.97 -4.14
N LEU A 57 10.23 4.11 -4.17
CA LEU A 57 10.35 2.71 -3.78
C LEU A 57 9.70 1.78 -4.81
N GLU A 58 10.17 0.53 -4.88
CA GLU A 58 9.54 -0.50 -5.70
C GLU A 58 8.24 -1.00 -5.05
N LEU A 59 7.15 -0.31 -5.37
CA LEU A 59 5.80 -0.61 -4.86
C LEU A 59 4.97 -1.52 -5.78
N SER A 60 5.58 -2.15 -6.79
CA SER A 60 4.84 -3.05 -7.68
C SER A 60 4.15 -4.18 -6.90
N PRO A 61 2.82 -4.36 -7.07
CA PRO A 61 2.08 -5.41 -6.37
C PRO A 61 2.63 -6.82 -6.62
N VAL A 62 3.26 -7.06 -7.78
CA VAL A 62 3.90 -8.33 -8.13
C VAL A 62 5.25 -8.45 -7.44
N ARG A 63 6.05 -7.38 -7.40
CA ARG A 63 7.37 -7.44 -6.78
C ARG A 63 7.31 -7.52 -5.26
N LEU A 64 6.30 -6.90 -4.66
CA LEU A 64 6.01 -7.07 -3.23
C LEU A 64 5.59 -8.50 -2.85
N LEU A 65 5.32 -9.39 -3.82
CA LEU A 65 5.10 -10.83 -3.56
C LEU A 65 6.39 -11.63 -3.54
N PHE A 66 7.51 -11.11 -4.04
CA PHE A 66 8.79 -11.80 -3.93
C PHE A 66 9.28 -11.73 -2.48
N ARG A 67 9.86 -12.85 -2.01
CA ARG A 67 10.44 -12.93 -0.67
C ARG A 67 11.50 -11.83 -0.50
N GLY A 68 11.42 -11.10 0.61
CA GLY A 68 12.41 -10.09 0.99
C GLY A 68 12.10 -8.66 0.54
N THR A 69 11.44 -8.45 -0.60
CA THR A 69 11.19 -7.09 -1.11
C THR A 69 10.29 -6.27 -0.20
N LEU A 70 9.21 -6.88 0.35
CA LEU A 70 8.33 -6.19 1.29
C LEU A 70 9.06 -5.74 2.57
N PHE A 71 9.96 -6.58 3.10
CA PHE A 71 10.74 -6.26 4.28
C PHE A 71 11.77 -5.17 4.00
N SER A 72 12.50 -5.26 2.88
CA SER A 72 13.45 -4.23 2.47
C SER A 72 12.79 -2.85 2.28
N VAL A 73 11.61 -2.82 1.64
CA VAL A 73 10.82 -1.58 1.49
C VAL A 73 10.36 -1.06 2.86
N ALA A 74 9.92 -1.96 3.76
CA ALA A 74 9.51 -1.58 5.11
C ALA A 74 10.67 -1.03 5.94
N GLU A 75 11.87 -1.61 5.85
CA GLU A 75 13.04 -1.11 6.58
C GLU A 75 13.43 0.30 6.14
N ARG A 76 13.50 0.56 4.84
CA ARG A 76 13.76 1.91 4.30
C ARG A 76 12.72 2.93 4.75
N LEU A 77 11.47 2.52 4.89
CA LEU A 77 10.39 3.38 5.40
C LEU A 77 10.47 3.56 6.92
N ARG A 78 10.91 2.54 7.67
CA ARG A 78 11.09 2.60 9.12
C ARG A 78 12.22 3.53 9.51
N GLU A 79 13.32 3.54 8.76
CA GLU A 79 14.45 4.46 8.94
C GLU A 79 14.04 5.94 8.85
N GLN A 80 12.92 6.25 8.22
CA GLN A 80 12.41 7.62 8.14
C GLN A 80 11.82 8.13 9.44
N GLY A 81 11.40 7.25 10.36
CA GLY A 81 10.86 7.66 11.67
C GLY A 81 9.54 8.45 11.59
N PHE A 82 8.55 7.94 10.85
CA PHE A 82 7.27 8.64 10.68
C PHE A 82 6.42 8.67 11.95
N ASP A 83 5.99 9.87 12.36
CA ASP A 83 4.96 10.05 13.40
C ASP A 83 3.57 9.66 12.87
N LEU A 84 3.31 9.99 11.60
CA LEU A 84 2.06 9.67 10.92
C LEU A 84 2.36 9.08 9.54
N PHE A 85 1.79 7.91 9.26
CA PHE A 85 1.83 7.31 7.94
C PHE A 85 0.44 7.32 7.30
N VAL A 86 0.30 8.05 6.20
CA VAL A 86 -0.94 8.19 5.44
C VAL A 86 -0.91 7.26 4.24
N LEU A 87 -1.90 6.38 4.16
CA LEU A 87 -2.11 5.49 3.02
C LEU A 87 -3.29 5.99 2.19
N ARG A 88 -3.08 6.26 0.89
CA ARG A 88 -4.18 6.66 -0.01
C ARG A 88 -5.09 5.49 -0.43
N PHE A 89 -4.67 4.26 -0.16
CA PHE A 89 -5.38 3.04 -0.57
C PHE A 89 -5.41 2.00 0.55
N GLY A 90 -6.59 1.42 0.79
CA GLY A 90 -6.83 0.42 1.83
C GLY A 90 -6.50 -1.01 1.45
N THR A 91 -5.53 -1.28 0.58
CA THR A 91 -5.20 -2.66 0.21
C THR A 91 -4.55 -3.40 1.38
N LEU A 92 -4.84 -4.70 1.52
CA LEU A 92 -4.25 -5.54 2.59
C LEU A 92 -2.71 -5.51 2.57
N LYS A 93 -2.09 -5.41 1.39
CA LYS A 93 -0.63 -5.32 1.24
C LYS A 93 -0.07 -4.03 1.82
N LEU A 94 -0.72 -2.90 1.57
CA LEU A 94 -0.27 -1.61 2.08
C LEU A 94 -0.54 -1.47 3.58
N ARG A 95 -1.63 -2.09 4.07
CA ARG A 95 -1.85 -2.22 5.52
C ARG A 95 -0.77 -3.06 6.18
N LEU A 96 -0.37 -4.18 5.57
CA LEU A 96 0.75 -4.99 6.05
C LEU A 96 2.07 -4.23 6.01
N LEU A 97 2.32 -3.46 4.95
CA LEU A 97 3.48 -2.57 4.85
C LEU A 97 3.48 -1.54 5.98
N ALA A 98 2.38 -0.83 6.21
CA ALA A 98 2.28 0.14 7.30
C ALA A 98 2.45 -0.51 8.68
N ALA A 99 1.94 -1.73 8.86
CA ALA A 99 2.17 -2.50 10.09
C ALA A 99 3.64 -2.89 10.29
N LEU A 100 4.39 -3.16 9.21
CA LEU A 100 5.82 -3.44 9.24
C LEU A 100 6.66 -2.17 9.50
N VAL A 101 6.23 -1.02 8.97
CA VAL A 101 6.86 0.29 9.21
C VAL A 101 6.69 0.72 10.67
N ALA A 102 5.57 0.34 11.30
CA ALA A 102 5.23 0.64 12.68
C ALA A 102 5.31 2.15 13.03
N PRO A 103 4.61 3.04 12.29
CA PRO A 103 4.55 4.46 12.63
C PRO A 103 3.76 4.67 13.94
N ALA A 104 3.96 5.82 14.60
CA ALA A 104 3.21 6.14 15.82
C ALA A 104 1.69 6.22 15.55
N ARG A 105 1.29 6.69 14.36
CA ARG A 105 -0.09 6.73 13.88
C ARG A 105 -0.18 6.34 12.41
N CYS A 106 -1.27 5.68 12.02
CA CYS A 106 -1.55 5.31 10.64
C CYS A 106 -2.97 5.72 10.24
N GLU A 107 -3.13 6.36 9.09
CA GLU A 107 -4.42 6.81 8.57
C GLU A 107 -4.65 6.36 7.13
N LEU A 108 -5.88 5.96 6.82
CA LEU A 108 -6.34 5.66 5.47
C LEU A 108 -7.14 6.83 4.92
N TRP A 109 -6.64 7.45 3.86
CA TRP A 109 -7.30 8.55 3.20
C TRP A 109 -7.93 8.03 1.91
N LEU A 110 -9.25 7.85 1.92
CA LEU A 110 -10.01 7.27 0.81
C LEU A 110 -10.56 8.34 -0.13
N ILE A 111 -10.93 7.91 -1.34
CA ILE A 111 -11.50 8.80 -2.37
C ILE A 111 -12.81 9.36 -1.82
N GLY A 112 -12.99 10.68 -1.88
CA GLY A 112 -14.13 11.38 -1.26
C GLY A 112 -13.82 12.09 0.07
N GLY A 113 -12.56 12.09 0.53
CA GLY A 113 -12.16 12.83 1.73
C GLY A 113 -12.39 12.11 3.06
N ILE A 114 -12.76 10.82 3.00
CA ILE A 114 -12.92 9.97 4.18
C ILE A 114 -11.52 9.66 4.74
N ILE A 115 -11.29 10.05 5.99
CA ILE A 115 -10.10 9.72 6.77
C ILE A 115 -10.51 8.67 7.80
N ALA A 116 -10.02 7.45 7.63
CA ALA A 116 -10.24 6.36 8.58
C ALA A 116 -8.96 6.13 9.39
N PRO A 117 -8.98 6.25 10.73
CA PRO A 117 -7.85 5.82 11.53
C PRO A 117 -7.65 4.32 11.29
N VAL A 118 -6.43 3.94 10.93
CA VAL A 118 -6.05 2.54 10.96
C VAL A 118 -5.56 2.32 12.37
N ASN A 119 -6.39 1.67 13.20
CA ASN A 119 -5.85 1.00 14.35
C ASN A 119 -4.78 0.07 13.77
N ALA A 120 -3.51 0.38 14.03
CA ALA A 120 -2.42 -0.55 13.82
C ALA A 120 -2.60 -1.67 14.85
N THR A 121 -3.70 -2.41 14.75
CA THR A 121 -3.79 -3.75 15.31
C THR A 121 -2.54 -4.42 14.79
N GLY A 122 -1.65 -4.79 15.72
CA GLY A 122 -0.23 -4.96 15.42
C GLY A 122 0.09 -5.88 14.23
N LEU A 123 1.37 -6.06 13.96
CA LEU A 123 1.85 -6.87 12.84
C LEU A 123 1.10 -8.22 12.68
N PHE A 124 0.79 -8.88 13.80
CA PHE A 124 0.19 -10.21 13.86
C PHE A 124 -1.21 -10.33 13.25
N PRO A 125 -2.25 -9.59 13.68
CA PRO A 125 -3.58 -9.65 13.08
C PRO A 125 -3.57 -9.27 11.59
N THR A 126 -2.80 -8.24 11.21
CA THR A 126 -2.71 -7.79 9.82
C THR A 126 -2.03 -8.83 8.92
N ALA A 127 -0.94 -9.44 9.40
CA ALA A 127 -0.27 -10.54 8.70
C ALA A 127 -1.17 -11.78 8.59
N ARG A 128 -1.86 -12.16 9.68
CA ARG A 128 -2.79 -13.30 9.69
C ARG A 128 -3.91 -13.11 8.67
N GLU A 129 -4.51 -11.93 8.60
CA GLU A 129 -5.56 -11.63 7.63
C GLU A 129 -5.03 -11.65 6.20
N TYR A 130 -3.85 -11.07 5.96
CA TYR A 130 -3.19 -11.10 4.65
C TYR A 130 -2.93 -12.53 4.17
N PHE A 131 -2.29 -13.37 4.99
CA PHE A 131 -1.97 -14.76 4.62
C PHE A 131 -3.24 -15.61 4.48
N ARG A 132 -4.25 -15.40 5.31
CA ARG A 132 -5.56 -16.07 5.18
C ARG A 132 -6.21 -15.77 3.82
N CYS A 133 -6.29 -14.49 3.45
CA CYS A 133 -6.87 -14.08 2.17
C CYS A 133 -6.04 -14.55 0.98
N TRP A 134 -4.71 -14.54 1.11
CA TRP A 134 -3.79 -15.05 0.09
C TRP A 134 -3.95 -16.57 -0.13
N LEU A 135 -4.05 -17.35 0.94
CA LEU A 135 -4.32 -18.79 0.87
C LEU A 135 -5.69 -19.08 0.24
N ALA A 136 -6.73 -18.33 0.62
CA ALA A 136 -8.06 -18.46 0.02
C ALA A 136 -8.04 -18.13 -1.49
N GLY A 137 -7.35 -17.07 -1.91
CA GLY A 137 -7.17 -16.72 -3.32
C GLY A 137 -6.43 -17.81 -4.09
N ARG A 138 -5.37 -18.39 -3.52
CA ARG A 138 -4.63 -19.52 -4.12
C ARG A 138 -5.49 -20.77 -4.28
N LYS A 139 -6.29 -21.12 -3.26
CA LYS A 139 -7.25 -22.24 -3.35
C LYS A 139 -8.26 -22.01 -4.48
N THR A 140 -8.77 -20.79 -4.60
CA THR A 140 -9.73 -20.42 -5.65
C THR A 140 -9.11 -20.56 -7.05
N VAL A 141 -7.92 -20.02 -7.28
CA VAL A 141 -7.20 -20.14 -8.55
C VAL A 141 -6.85 -21.59 -8.88
N PHE A 142 -6.41 -22.37 -7.89
CA PHE A 142 -6.12 -23.79 -8.07
C PHE A 142 -7.39 -24.58 -8.41
N SER A 143 -8.50 -24.34 -7.72
CA SER A 143 -9.79 -24.96 -8.02
C SER A 143 -10.33 -24.58 -9.40
N ALA A 144 -10.16 -23.33 -9.83
CA ALA A 144 -10.52 -22.87 -11.16
C ALA A 144 -9.62 -23.49 -12.24
N ARG A 145 -8.32 -23.65 -11.97
CA ARG A 145 -7.37 -24.33 -12.86
C ARG A 145 -7.67 -25.82 -12.96
N CYS A 146 -7.96 -26.50 -11.85
CA CYS A 146 -8.40 -27.89 -11.85
C CYS A 146 -9.72 -28.03 -12.62
N SER A 147 -10.71 -27.18 -12.36
CA SER A 147 -11.98 -27.19 -13.08
C SER A 147 -11.80 -26.95 -14.58
N ALA A 148 -10.90 -26.03 -14.98
CA ALA A 148 -10.58 -25.79 -16.39
C ALA A 148 -9.80 -26.97 -17.04
N CYS A 149 -8.93 -27.65 -16.30
CA CYS A 149 -8.23 -28.85 -16.76
C CYS A 149 -9.16 -30.06 -16.87
N PHE A 150 -10.11 -30.23 -15.95
CA PHE A 150 -11.08 -31.33 -15.95
C PHE A 150 -12.27 -31.07 -16.90
N GLN A 151 -12.66 -29.81 -17.15
CA GLN A 151 -13.65 -29.48 -18.21
C GLN A 151 -13.10 -29.69 -19.63
N ARG A 152 -11.78 -29.74 -19.82
CA ARG A 152 -11.16 -30.20 -21.09
C ARG A 152 -11.26 -31.72 -21.30
N VAL A 153 -11.65 -32.48 -20.29
CA VAL A 153 -11.95 -33.90 -20.40
C VAL A 153 -13.47 -34.06 -20.39
N ARG A 154 -14.12 -33.81 -21.53
CA ARG A 154 -15.41 -34.48 -21.79
C ARG A 154 -15.11 -35.90 -22.25
N PRO A 155 -15.57 -36.94 -21.55
CA PRO A 155 -15.90 -38.19 -22.20
C PRO A 155 -17.18 -37.98 -23.04
N TYR A 156 -17.38 -38.87 -24.00
CA TYR A 156 -18.51 -38.97 -24.91
C TYR A 156 -18.46 -38.11 -26.18
N SER A 157 -17.68 -38.59 -27.15
CA SER A 157 -18.17 -38.64 -28.52
C SER A 157 -19.50 -39.39 -28.52
N GLN A 158 -20.60 -38.64 -28.55
CA GLN A 158 -21.80 -39.11 -29.22
C GLN A 158 -21.44 -39.45 -30.67
N ARG A 159 -21.48 -40.73 -31.06
CA ARG A 159 -21.83 -41.11 -32.42
C ARG A 159 -22.72 -42.35 -32.37
N LYS A 160 -23.96 -42.12 -32.80
CA LYS A 160 -24.86 -43.11 -33.39
C LYS A 160 -24.15 -43.85 -34.51
#